data_AF-A0A3A0B231-F1
#
_entry.id   AF-A0A3A0B231-F1
#
_cell.length_a   1.000
_cell.length_b   1.000
_cell.length_c   1.000
_cell.angle_alpha   90.00
_cell.angle_beta   90.00
_cell.angle_gamma   90.00
#
_symmetry.space_group_name_H-M   'P 1'
#
loop_
_entity.id
_entity.type
_entity.pdbx_description
1 polymer ?
#
loop_
_entity_poly.entity_id
_entity_poly.type
_entity_poly.pdbx_seq_one_letter_code
_entity_poly.pdbx_strand_id
1 'polypeptide(L)'
;MRHVLLGLALVLLMAQAVAFAPPAQAAASDVTTIRRFDVADRVAALTFDAGSDRGYTVEILNTLSARGIKATFGMTGLWAQANPDLLQRIVADGHTLMNHSWDHPSFPSLSSAARRDQLKRTEDIVRQITGAELRPYFRPPYGEYDEATLADVAAAGYTWNIMWSIDTLGWQGLSAAAITERVISGIAPGGIVLMHVGAASQDAAALPGMIDRLEAMGYSFATVQEFVEGNIATERYFPETGFTVSGNFLRFWNRFGGLPVFGYPISPPFEEDGMLVQYFERNRFELQPGVWPEHYDVLLGRLGAELTAGRENEPPFRPVSATSDAACTWYAETGHRLCSGFRDWWWAHGGLTIFGFPISEEFVEDGRIVQYFERARFAWYPENTPPWNVLLSHFGRQALDARGGAPH
;
A
#
# COMPACT_ATOMS: atom_id res chain seq x y z
N MET A 1 -98.21 -28.02 -13.31
CA MET A 1 -97.73 -28.53 -14.60
C MET A 1 -96.27 -28.12 -14.80
N ARG A 2 -95.43 -29.12 -15.09
CA ARG A 2 -94.09 -29.07 -15.73
C ARG A 2 -92.88 -28.53 -14.96
N HIS A 3 -91.90 -29.44 -14.90
CA HIS A 3 -90.52 -29.40 -14.43
C HIS A 3 -89.58 -28.45 -15.20
N VAL A 4 -88.41 -28.17 -14.58
CA VAL A 4 -87.01 -28.13 -15.12
C VAL A 4 -86.23 -27.06 -14.29
N LEU A 5 -85.36 -27.43 -13.33
CA LEU A 5 -83.94 -27.83 -13.40
C LEU A 5 -82.91 -26.67 -13.61
N LEU A 6 -81.90 -26.71 -12.74
CA LEU A 6 -80.49 -26.27 -12.90
C LEU A 6 -80.09 -24.79 -12.74
N GLY A 7 -79.05 -24.60 -11.91
CA GLY A 7 -78.02 -23.59 -12.16
C GLY A 7 -77.56 -22.78 -10.93
N LEU A 8 -76.72 -23.36 -10.07
CA LEU A 8 -75.85 -22.58 -9.19
C LEU A 8 -74.83 -21.83 -10.08
N ALA A 9 -74.82 -20.49 -10.02
CA ALA A 9 -73.71 -19.69 -10.51
C ALA A 9 -73.31 -18.70 -9.41
N LEU A 10 -72.24 -19.05 -8.70
CA LEU A 10 -71.55 -18.19 -7.75
C LEU A 10 -70.75 -17.16 -8.56
N VAL A 11 -71.22 -15.91 -8.58
CA VAL A 11 -70.51 -14.80 -9.23
C VAL A 11 -69.42 -14.30 -8.27
N LEU A 12 -68.16 -14.64 -8.55
CA LEU A 12 -67.00 -14.04 -7.89
C LEU A 12 -66.82 -12.60 -8.41
N LEU A 13 -67.06 -11.60 -7.57
CA LEU A 13 -66.62 -10.22 -7.81
C LEU A 13 -65.13 -10.10 -7.49
N MET A 14 -64.26 -10.07 -8.50
CA MET A 14 -62.89 -9.61 -8.34
C MET A 14 -62.84 -8.09 -8.52
N ALA A 15 -62.68 -7.37 -7.40
CA ALA A 15 -62.28 -5.98 -7.43
C ALA A 15 -60.81 -5.88 -7.84
N GLN A 16 -60.52 -5.40 -9.04
CA GLN A 16 -59.16 -5.05 -9.43
C GLN A 16 -58.78 -3.73 -8.77
N ALA A 17 -57.93 -3.80 -7.75
CA ALA A 17 -57.20 -2.64 -7.28
C ALA A 17 -56.11 -2.30 -8.33
N VAL A 18 -56.36 -1.28 -9.14
CA VAL A 18 -55.30 -0.65 -9.94
C VAL A 18 -54.42 0.12 -8.96
N ALA A 19 -53.32 -0.50 -8.54
CA ALA A 19 -52.28 0.19 -7.81
C ALA A 19 -51.61 1.20 -8.75
N PHE A 20 -51.89 2.48 -8.56
CA PHE A 20 -51.04 3.54 -9.09
C PHE A 20 -49.71 3.48 -8.33
N ALA A 21 -48.72 2.78 -8.91
CA ALA A 21 -47.35 2.92 -8.47
C ALA A 21 -46.92 4.38 -8.72
N PRO A 22 -46.32 5.07 -7.74
CA PRO A 22 -45.70 6.35 -8.00
C PRO A 22 -44.64 6.16 -9.10
N PRO A 23 -44.41 7.14 -9.99
CA PRO A 23 -43.33 7.02 -10.97
C PRO A 23 -42.04 6.74 -10.20
N ALA A 24 -41.35 5.68 -10.59
CA ALA A 24 -40.05 5.36 -10.03
C ALA A 24 -39.14 6.56 -10.28
N GLN A 25 -38.82 7.29 -9.22
CA GLN A 25 -37.76 8.28 -9.23
C GLN A 25 -36.49 7.49 -9.59
N ALA A 26 -35.95 7.70 -10.79
CA ALA A 26 -34.66 7.12 -11.15
C ALA A 26 -33.65 7.58 -10.09
N ALA A 27 -33.13 6.64 -9.30
CA ALA A 27 -32.02 6.91 -8.40
C ALA A 27 -30.85 7.37 -9.27
N ALA A 28 -30.33 8.57 -9.01
CA ALA A 28 -29.05 8.98 -9.56
C ALA A 28 -28.02 7.89 -9.24
N SER A 29 -27.18 7.50 -10.20
CA SER A 29 -26.21 6.43 -9.98
C SER A 29 -25.22 6.81 -8.87
N ASP A 30 -25.22 6.09 -7.75
CA ASP A 30 -24.33 6.28 -6.59
C ASP A 30 -22.84 5.94 -6.88
N VAL A 31 -22.42 5.92 -8.16
CA VAL A 31 -21.01 5.68 -8.53
C VAL A 31 -20.21 6.97 -8.40
N THR A 32 -19.25 6.98 -7.49
CA THR A 32 -18.30 8.08 -7.38
C THR A 32 -17.21 7.93 -8.43
N THR A 33 -17.08 8.92 -9.32
CA THR A 33 -15.99 8.95 -10.30
C THR A 33 -14.82 9.77 -9.78
N ILE A 34 -13.63 9.19 -9.73
CA ILE A 34 -12.40 9.90 -9.37
C ILE A 34 -11.42 9.93 -10.53
N ARG A 35 -10.84 11.10 -10.80
CA ARG A 35 -9.74 11.28 -11.76
C ARG A 35 -8.42 11.58 -11.06
N ARG A 36 -8.49 12.04 -9.82
CA ARG A 36 -7.40 12.46 -8.94
C ARG A 36 -7.90 12.31 -7.51
N PHE A 37 -7.02 12.01 -6.56
CA PHE A 37 -7.34 12.08 -5.15
C PHE A 37 -7.51 13.54 -4.73
N ASP A 38 -8.54 13.80 -3.91
CA ASP A 38 -8.78 15.13 -3.34
C ASP A 38 -7.91 15.31 -2.09
N VAL A 39 -6.60 15.50 -2.31
CA VAL A 39 -5.61 15.70 -1.25
C VAL A 39 -4.68 16.85 -1.61
N ALA A 40 -4.26 17.62 -0.59
CA ALA A 40 -3.30 18.70 -0.75
C ALA A 40 -1.85 18.18 -0.86
N ASP A 41 -1.59 17.02 -0.26
CA ASP A 41 -0.28 16.39 -0.21
C ASP A 41 0.15 15.82 -1.55
N ARG A 42 1.47 15.84 -1.77
CA ARG A 42 2.12 15.19 -2.91
C ARG A 42 2.03 13.68 -2.73
N VAL A 43 0.89 13.12 -3.11
CA VAL A 43 0.62 11.69 -3.19
C VAL A 43 0.29 11.36 -4.64
N ALA A 44 0.84 10.26 -5.16
CA ALA A 44 0.54 9.75 -6.48
C ALA A 44 0.01 8.31 -6.38
N ALA A 45 -0.98 7.98 -7.19
CA ALA A 45 -1.44 6.61 -7.36
C ALA A 45 -0.85 6.03 -8.64
N LEU A 46 -0.07 4.97 -8.50
CA LEU A 46 0.39 4.18 -9.64
C LEU A 46 -0.69 3.15 -9.96
N THR A 47 -1.26 3.22 -11.17
CA THR A 47 -2.30 2.28 -11.61
C THR A 47 -1.91 1.60 -12.91
N PHE A 48 -2.15 0.30 -13.00
CA PHE A 48 -1.76 -0.52 -14.14
C PHE A 48 -2.96 -1.24 -14.73
N ASP A 49 -3.24 -1.03 -16.01
CA ASP A 49 -4.25 -1.78 -16.74
C ASP A 49 -3.60 -3.02 -17.39
N ALA A 50 -4.15 -4.19 -17.05
CA ALA A 50 -3.74 -5.51 -17.45
C ALA A 50 -4.83 -6.16 -18.31
N GLY A 51 -4.76 -5.88 -19.63
CA GLY A 51 -5.80 -6.30 -20.57
C GLY A 51 -5.32 -6.93 -21.88
N SER A 52 -4.00 -6.93 -22.15
CA SER A 52 -3.43 -7.47 -23.39
C SER A 52 -2.73 -8.81 -23.18
N ASP A 53 -1.42 -8.78 -22.94
CA ASP A 53 -0.55 -9.92 -22.72
C ASP A 53 0.09 -9.86 -21.32
N ARG A 54 0.85 -10.91 -20.96
CA ARG A 54 1.56 -10.99 -19.68
C ARG A 54 2.56 -9.83 -19.49
N GLY A 55 3.12 -9.36 -20.60
CA GLY A 55 4.07 -8.26 -20.69
C GLY A 55 5.16 -8.31 -19.63
N TYR A 56 5.41 -7.15 -19.04
CA TYR A 56 6.46 -6.90 -18.06
C TYR A 56 5.92 -6.88 -16.62
N THR A 57 4.87 -7.65 -16.36
CA THR A 57 4.21 -7.64 -15.04
C THR A 57 5.17 -8.08 -13.92
N VAL A 58 6.07 -9.03 -14.18
CA VAL A 58 7.05 -9.49 -13.19
C VAL A 58 8.01 -8.36 -12.82
N GLU A 59 8.51 -7.63 -13.82
CA GLU A 59 9.42 -6.50 -13.66
C GLU A 59 8.76 -5.36 -12.89
N ILE A 60 7.51 -5.03 -13.22
CA ILE A 60 6.71 -4.04 -12.49
C ILE A 60 6.59 -4.44 -11.02
N LEU A 61 6.17 -5.67 -10.73
CA LEU A 61 6.02 -6.15 -9.34
C LEU A 61 7.35 -6.19 -8.59
N ASN A 62 8.45 -6.53 -9.26
CA ASN A 62 9.78 -6.47 -8.65
C ASN A 62 10.19 -5.04 -8.29
N THR A 63 9.98 -4.08 -9.19
CA THR A 63 10.26 -2.66 -8.92
C THR A 63 9.41 -2.14 -7.76
N LEU A 64 8.10 -2.42 -7.78
CA LEU A 64 7.19 -2.03 -6.70
C LEU A 64 7.61 -2.65 -5.37
N SER A 65 7.92 -3.95 -5.34
CA SER A 65 8.36 -4.64 -4.12
C SER A 65 9.69 -4.09 -3.60
N ALA A 66 10.67 -3.83 -4.46
CA ALA A 66 11.98 -3.29 -4.06
C ALA A 66 11.86 -1.90 -3.42
N ARG A 67 10.87 -1.11 -3.87
CA ARG A 67 10.51 0.19 -3.29
C ARG A 67 9.42 0.09 -2.22
N GLY A 68 8.92 -1.13 -1.99
CA GLY A 68 7.66 -1.51 -1.31
C GLY A 68 6.46 -0.57 -1.55
N ILE A 69 6.34 -0.05 -2.77
CA ILE A 69 5.18 0.71 -3.19
C ILE A 69 4.03 -0.26 -3.45
N LYS A 70 2.83 0.08 -2.99
CA LYS A 70 1.61 -0.62 -3.38
C LYS A 70 0.93 0.16 -4.51
N ALA A 71 0.41 -0.56 -5.50
CA ALA A 71 -0.25 -0.01 -6.67
C ALA A 71 -1.67 -0.57 -6.80
N THR A 72 -2.43 -0.05 -7.77
CA THR A 72 -3.76 -0.58 -8.13
C THR A 72 -3.71 -1.22 -9.52
N PHE A 73 -4.15 -2.46 -9.65
CA PHE A 73 -4.17 -3.20 -10.91
C PHE A 73 -5.60 -3.37 -11.42
N GLY A 74 -5.92 -2.74 -12.55
CA GLY A 74 -7.15 -2.96 -13.30
C GLY A 74 -6.97 -4.13 -14.27
N MET A 75 -7.68 -5.23 -14.10
CA MET A 75 -7.48 -6.41 -14.96
C MET A 75 -8.72 -6.84 -15.72
N THR A 76 -8.50 -7.29 -16.95
CA THR A 76 -9.53 -7.98 -17.71
C THR A 76 -9.66 -9.43 -17.21
N GLY A 77 -10.86 -10.00 -17.34
CA GLY A 77 -11.10 -11.40 -16.98
C GLY A 77 -10.29 -12.38 -17.83
N LEU A 78 -10.10 -12.09 -19.12
CA LEU A 78 -9.23 -12.89 -20.00
C LEU A 78 -7.77 -12.86 -19.54
N TRP A 79 -7.26 -11.69 -19.14
CA TRP A 79 -5.89 -11.58 -18.65
C TRP A 79 -5.70 -12.35 -17.34
N ALA A 80 -6.66 -12.23 -16.41
CA ALA A 80 -6.67 -12.98 -15.16
C ALA A 80 -6.68 -14.50 -15.39
N GLN A 81 -7.52 -14.98 -16.32
CA GLN A 81 -7.59 -16.39 -16.68
C GLN A 81 -6.27 -16.90 -17.26
N ALA A 82 -5.58 -16.10 -18.07
CA ALA A 82 -4.32 -16.47 -18.71
C ALA A 82 -3.11 -16.39 -17.77
N ASN A 83 -3.18 -15.58 -16.70
CA ASN A 83 -2.04 -15.29 -15.81
C ASN A 83 -2.38 -15.50 -14.33
N PRO A 84 -2.85 -16.70 -13.91
CA PRO A 84 -3.26 -16.94 -12.53
C PRO A 84 -2.13 -16.78 -11.52
N ASP A 85 -0.90 -17.12 -11.89
CA ASP A 85 0.29 -17.00 -11.04
C ASP A 85 0.61 -15.54 -10.71
N LEU A 86 0.52 -14.64 -11.71
CA LEU A 86 0.74 -13.21 -11.50
C LEU A 86 -0.38 -12.58 -10.72
N LEU A 87 -1.62 -12.97 -10.99
CA LEU A 87 -2.77 -12.47 -10.23
C LEU A 87 -2.63 -12.83 -8.74
N GLN A 88 -2.26 -14.08 -8.42
CA GLN A 88 -1.98 -14.49 -7.05
C GLN A 88 -0.84 -13.67 -6.43
N ARG A 89 0.23 -13.41 -7.19
CA ARG A 89 1.32 -12.56 -6.73
C ARG A 89 0.89 -11.12 -6.46
N ILE A 90 0.08 -10.51 -7.33
CA ILE A 90 -0.45 -9.15 -7.14
C ILE A 90 -1.19 -9.04 -5.79
N VAL A 91 -2.01 -10.05 -5.47
CA VAL A 91 -2.73 -10.12 -4.18
C VAL A 91 -1.79 -10.37 -3.01
N ALA A 92 -0.86 -11.32 -3.13
CA ALA A 92 0.11 -11.65 -2.07
C ALA A 92 1.03 -10.46 -1.76
N ASP A 93 1.41 -9.69 -2.77
CA ASP A 93 2.20 -8.47 -2.65
C ASP A 93 1.34 -7.29 -2.14
N GLY A 94 0.07 -7.49 -1.82
CA GLY A 94 -0.79 -6.51 -1.15
C GLY A 94 -1.22 -5.33 -2.02
N HIS A 95 -1.31 -5.52 -3.35
CA HIS A 95 -1.82 -4.51 -4.26
C HIS A 95 -3.35 -4.51 -4.31
N THR A 96 -3.95 -3.35 -4.59
CA THR A 96 -5.39 -3.23 -4.80
C THR A 96 -5.76 -3.77 -6.18
N LEU A 97 -6.87 -4.50 -6.26
CA LEU A 97 -7.44 -4.97 -7.53
C LEU A 97 -8.61 -4.07 -7.96
N MET A 98 -8.84 -4.02 -9.27
CA MET A 98 -9.95 -3.27 -9.87
C MET A 98 -10.47 -4.01 -11.10
N ASN A 99 -11.80 -4.01 -11.29
CA ASN A 99 -12.41 -4.64 -12.46
C ASN A 99 -12.17 -3.78 -13.71
N HIS A 100 -11.66 -4.41 -14.77
CA HIS A 100 -11.43 -3.76 -16.06
C HIS A 100 -12.09 -4.53 -17.22
N SER A 101 -13.30 -5.04 -16.97
CA SER A 101 -14.15 -5.83 -17.90
C SER A 101 -13.63 -7.25 -18.20
N TRP A 102 -14.30 -8.00 -19.08
CA TRP A 102 -13.90 -9.36 -19.44
C TRP A 102 -12.91 -9.39 -20.59
N ASP A 103 -13.24 -8.75 -21.72
CA ASP A 103 -12.45 -8.76 -22.96
C ASP A 103 -12.23 -7.36 -23.56
N HIS A 104 -12.30 -6.33 -22.70
CA HIS A 104 -11.96 -4.94 -23.02
C HIS A 104 -12.83 -4.24 -24.10
N PRO A 105 -14.16 -4.40 -24.14
CA PRO A 105 -15.02 -3.66 -25.05
C PRO A 105 -15.29 -2.23 -24.55
N SER A 106 -15.64 -1.32 -25.45
CA SER A 106 -16.21 -0.02 -25.08
C SER A 106 -17.57 -0.21 -24.41
N PHE A 107 -17.74 0.19 -23.15
CA PHE A 107 -18.97 -0.04 -22.38
C PHE A 107 -20.21 0.70 -22.93
N PRO A 108 -20.12 1.95 -23.42
CA PRO A 108 -21.23 2.63 -24.09
C PRO A 108 -21.77 1.87 -25.32
N SER A 109 -20.93 1.08 -25.99
CA SER A 109 -21.34 0.30 -27.17
C SER A 109 -22.14 -0.97 -26.82
N LEU A 110 -22.16 -1.35 -25.54
CA LEU A 110 -22.78 -2.60 -25.08
C LEU A 110 -24.21 -2.40 -24.61
N SER A 111 -25.01 -3.46 -24.73
CA SER A 111 -26.28 -3.55 -24.00
C SER A 111 -26.04 -3.67 -22.50
N SER A 112 -27.03 -3.29 -21.70
CA SER A 112 -26.99 -3.43 -20.24
C SER A 112 -26.73 -4.87 -19.77
N ALA A 113 -27.30 -5.87 -20.47
CA ALA A 113 -27.03 -7.28 -20.18
C ALA A 113 -25.56 -7.66 -20.48
N ALA A 114 -24.99 -7.16 -21.58
CA ALA A 114 -23.60 -7.41 -21.93
C ALA A 114 -22.63 -6.73 -20.95
N ARG A 115 -22.90 -5.49 -20.51
CA ARG A 115 -22.10 -4.84 -19.45
C ARG A 115 -22.08 -5.65 -18.16
N ARG A 116 -23.24 -6.16 -17.72
CA ARG A 116 -23.31 -7.03 -16.53
C ARG A 116 -22.54 -8.34 -16.71
N ASP A 117 -22.57 -8.95 -17.89
CA ASP A 117 -21.80 -10.16 -18.19
C ASP A 117 -20.28 -9.90 -18.08
N GLN A 118 -19.81 -8.79 -18.67
CA GLN A 118 -18.42 -8.35 -18.60
C GLN A 118 -17.94 -8.18 -17.15
N LEU A 119 -18.73 -7.49 -16.32
CA LEU A 119 -18.40 -7.26 -14.92
C LEU A 119 -18.38 -8.57 -14.12
N LYS A 120 -19.45 -9.36 -14.25
CA LYS A 120 -19.65 -10.58 -13.45
C LYS A 120 -18.59 -11.63 -13.76
N ARG A 121 -18.30 -11.92 -15.03
CA ARG A 121 -17.35 -12.98 -15.39
C ARG A 121 -15.94 -12.67 -14.92
N THR A 122 -15.55 -11.40 -14.93
CA THR A 122 -14.25 -10.94 -14.41
C THR A 122 -14.17 -11.06 -12.90
N GLU A 123 -15.23 -10.67 -12.18
CA GLU A 123 -15.32 -10.87 -10.73
C GLU A 123 -15.22 -12.37 -10.37
N ASP A 124 -15.99 -13.22 -11.05
CA ASP A 124 -16.05 -14.65 -10.79
C ASP A 124 -14.68 -15.32 -10.98
N ILE A 125 -13.97 -15.05 -12.09
CA ILE A 125 -12.68 -15.68 -12.35
C ILE A 125 -11.58 -15.22 -11.38
N VAL A 126 -11.57 -13.93 -11.03
CA VAL A 126 -10.59 -13.42 -10.06
C VAL A 126 -10.84 -14.03 -8.69
N ARG A 127 -12.10 -14.04 -8.23
CA ARG A 127 -12.48 -14.68 -6.97
C ARG A 127 -12.16 -16.16 -6.95
N GLN A 128 -12.34 -16.86 -8.07
CA GLN A 128 -11.98 -18.28 -8.18
C GLN A 128 -10.47 -18.51 -8.01
N ILE A 129 -9.61 -17.63 -8.54
CA ILE A 129 -8.15 -17.81 -8.53
C ILE A 129 -7.53 -17.40 -7.19
N THR A 130 -8.03 -16.32 -6.57
CA THR A 130 -7.37 -15.70 -5.40
C THR A 130 -8.22 -15.65 -4.15
N GLY A 131 -9.55 -15.81 -4.26
CA GLY A 131 -10.49 -15.51 -3.19
C GLY A 131 -10.74 -14.01 -2.95
N ALA A 132 -10.04 -13.12 -3.65
CA ALA A 132 -10.23 -11.67 -3.54
C ALA A 132 -11.42 -11.18 -4.38
N GLU A 133 -11.95 -10.02 -4.02
CA GLU A 133 -13.00 -9.32 -4.77
C GLU A 133 -12.41 -8.11 -5.52
N LEU A 134 -12.96 -7.74 -6.68
CA LEU A 134 -12.56 -6.54 -7.41
C LEU A 134 -13.43 -5.33 -7.02
N ARG A 135 -14.64 -5.60 -6.53
CA ARG A 135 -15.51 -4.57 -5.95
C ARG A 135 -14.81 -3.91 -4.76
N PRO A 136 -15.05 -2.60 -4.53
CA PRO A 136 -16.02 -1.76 -5.23
C PRO A 136 -15.47 -1.00 -6.46
N TYR A 137 -14.29 -1.35 -6.97
CA TYR A 137 -13.57 -0.55 -7.97
C TYR A 137 -13.76 -1.05 -9.41
N PHE A 138 -14.12 -0.14 -10.30
CA PHE A 138 -14.20 -0.39 -11.74
C PHE A 138 -13.48 0.70 -12.53
N ARG A 139 -12.78 0.33 -13.60
CA ARG A 139 -12.30 1.25 -14.63
C ARG A 139 -12.82 0.82 -16.00
N PRO A 140 -13.52 1.69 -16.75
CA PRO A 140 -14.00 1.35 -18.08
C PRO A 140 -12.84 1.23 -19.07
N PRO A 141 -12.84 0.22 -19.94
CA PRO A 141 -11.97 0.17 -21.11
C PRO A 141 -12.00 1.47 -21.91
N TYR A 142 -10.83 1.91 -22.38
CA TYR A 142 -10.64 3.18 -23.11
C TYR A 142 -11.01 4.45 -22.33
N GLY A 143 -11.42 4.32 -21.06
CA GLY A 143 -11.98 5.43 -20.28
C GLY A 143 -13.38 5.86 -20.71
N GLU A 144 -14.07 5.04 -21.50
CA GLU A 144 -15.38 5.37 -22.09
C GLU A 144 -16.53 4.89 -21.19
N TYR A 145 -17.38 5.83 -20.76
CA TYR A 145 -18.60 5.54 -20.00
C TYR A 145 -19.65 6.62 -20.25
N ASP A 146 -20.91 6.25 -20.03
CA ASP A 146 -22.08 7.13 -20.02
C ASP A 146 -22.94 6.86 -18.78
N GLU A 147 -24.06 7.55 -18.63
CA GLU A 147 -24.98 7.37 -17.50
C GLU A 147 -25.50 5.94 -17.40
N ALA A 148 -25.81 5.31 -18.53
CA ALA A 148 -26.28 3.92 -18.58
C ALA A 148 -25.18 2.94 -18.11
N THR A 149 -23.93 3.20 -18.46
CA THR A 149 -22.76 2.46 -17.98
C THR A 149 -22.65 2.56 -16.47
N LEU A 150 -22.68 3.77 -15.91
CA LEU A 150 -22.57 3.97 -14.46
C LEU A 150 -23.73 3.35 -13.68
N ALA A 151 -24.95 3.39 -14.23
CA ALA A 151 -26.10 2.73 -13.63
C ALA A 151 -25.92 1.20 -13.56
N ASP A 152 -25.45 0.57 -14.64
CA ASP A 152 -25.17 -0.88 -14.68
C ASP A 152 -24.01 -1.28 -13.75
N VAL A 153 -22.97 -0.44 -13.66
CA VAL A 153 -21.81 -0.61 -12.78
C VAL A 153 -22.23 -0.52 -11.29
N ALA A 154 -23.02 0.48 -10.91
CA ALA A 154 -23.61 0.58 -9.57
C ALA A 154 -24.48 -0.63 -9.23
N ALA A 155 -25.36 -1.04 -10.15
CA ALA A 155 -26.24 -2.19 -9.95
C ALA A 155 -25.48 -3.51 -9.77
N ALA A 156 -24.25 -3.59 -10.28
CA ALA A 156 -23.34 -4.73 -10.09
C ALA A 156 -22.50 -4.64 -8.80
N GLY A 157 -22.67 -3.60 -7.98
CA GLY A 157 -22.00 -3.43 -6.69
C GLY A 157 -20.64 -2.71 -6.76
N TYR A 158 -20.34 -2.03 -7.86
CA TYR A 158 -19.17 -1.18 -7.99
C TYR A 158 -19.57 0.27 -7.70
N THR A 159 -19.09 0.83 -6.60
CA THR A 159 -19.43 2.20 -6.18
C THR A 159 -18.38 3.23 -6.59
N TRP A 160 -17.27 2.80 -7.18
CA TRP A 160 -16.17 3.67 -7.57
C TRP A 160 -15.74 3.45 -9.02
N ASN A 161 -15.85 4.51 -9.83
CA ASN A 161 -15.34 4.58 -11.19
C ASN A 161 -13.99 5.28 -11.20
N ILE A 162 -12.92 4.52 -11.45
CA ILE A 162 -11.54 4.97 -11.31
C ILE A 162 -10.99 5.37 -12.66
N MET A 163 -10.84 6.68 -12.85
CA MET A 163 -10.20 7.26 -14.01
C MET A 163 -8.73 7.57 -13.69
N TRP A 164 -8.14 8.48 -14.46
CA TRP A 164 -6.78 8.98 -14.25
C TRP A 164 -6.72 10.48 -14.54
N SER A 165 -5.67 11.11 -14.03
CA SER A 165 -5.33 12.51 -14.31
C SER A 165 -4.14 12.61 -15.25
N ILE A 166 -3.28 11.58 -15.28
CA ILE A 166 -2.09 11.51 -16.14
C ILE A 166 -2.10 10.15 -16.86
N ASP A 167 -2.05 10.17 -18.18
CA ASP A 167 -1.85 8.98 -19.02
C ASP A 167 -0.39 8.95 -19.49
N THR A 168 0.32 7.84 -19.28
CA THR A 168 1.72 7.71 -19.74
C THR A 168 1.83 7.65 -21.25
N LEU A 169 0.78 7.17 -21.95
CA LEU A 169 0.80 6.83 -23.37
C LEU A 169 1.93 5.83 -23.73
N GLY A 170 2.40 5.03 -22.76
CA GLY A 170 3.43 4.02 -23.01
C GLY A 170 2.99 2.99 -24.06
N TRP A 171 1.70 2.66 -24.07
CA TRP A 171 1.05 1.78 -25.06
C TRP A 171 1.07 2.34 -26.51
N GLN A 172 1.33 3.65 -26.70
CA GLN A 172 1.51 4.25 -28.03
C GLN A 172 2.96 4.18 -28.53
N GLY A 173 3.87 3.54 -27.78
CA GLY A 173 5.27 3.39 -28.15
C GLY A 173 6.17 4.56 -27.73
N LEU A 174 5.74 5.39 -26.77
CA LEU A 174 6.65 6.37 -26.16
C LEU A 174 7.85 5.68 -25.51
N SER A 175 9.01 6.35 -25.55
CA SER A 175 10.20 5.87 -24.85
C SER A 175 10.04 6.01 -23.34
N ALA A 176 10.75 5.17 -22.58
CA ALA A 176 10.76 5.25 -21.11
C ALA A 176 11.09 6.66 -20.57
N ALA A 177 12.01 7.38 -21.23
CA ALA A 177 12.35 8.76 -20.88
C ALA A 177 11.21 9.73 -21.17
N ALA A 178 10.52 9.60 -22.30
CA ALA A 178 9.38 10.44 -22.66
C ALA A 178 8.18 10.19 -21.73
N ILE A 179 7.93 8.92 -21.37
CA ILE A 179 6.92 8.54 -20.36
C ILE A 179 7.23 9.23 -19.03
N THR A 180 8.48 9.11 -18.56
CA THR A 180 8.90 9.73 -17.29
C THR A 180 8.68 11.23 -17.31
N GLU A 181 9.18 11.94 -18.34
CA GLU A 181 9.05 13.39 -18.42
C GLU A 181 7.58 13.84 -18.53
N ARG A 182 6.75 13.08 -19.25
CA ARG A 182 5.31 13.33 -19.34
C ARG A 182 4.63 13.25 -17.97
N VAL A 183 4.98 12.26 -17.16
CA VAL A 183 4.42 12.14 -15.80
C VAL A 183 4.92 13.27 -14.93
N ILE A 184 6.22 13.53 -14.91
CA ILE A 184 6.82 14.57 -14.06
C ILE A 184 6.30 15.97 -14.40
N SER A 185 6.10 16.28 -15.68
CA SER A 185 5.57 17.58 -16.12
C SER A 185 4.06 17.75 -15.88
N GLY A 186 3.31 16.65 -15.82
CA GLY A 186 1.85 16.67 -15.69
C GLY A 186 1.31 16.33 -14.29
N ILE A 187 2.15 15.82 -13.38
CA ILE A 187 1.70 15.36 -12.06
C ILE A 187 1.36 16.52 -11.12
N ALA A 188 0.23 16.40 -10.44
CA ALA A 188 -0.21 17.28 -9.36
C ALA A 188 -0.51 16.43 -8.10
N PRO A 189 -0.56 17.04 -6.89
CA PRO A 189 -1.03 16.38 -5.67
C PRO A 189 -2.30 15.53 -5.90
N GLY A 190 -2.26 14.28 -5.45
CA GLY A 190 -3.32 13.29 -5.64
C GLY A 190 -3.36 12.63 -7.02
N GLY A 191 -2.37 12.86 -7.89
CA GLY A 191 -2.37 12.40 -9.28
C GLY A 191 -2.53 10.89 -9.43
N ILE A 192 -3.48 10.45 -10.25
CA ILE A 192 -3.63 9.04 -10.64
C ILE A 192 -2.95 8.86 -12.00
N VAL A 193 -1.91 8.02 -12.04
CA VAL A 193 -1.10 7.72 -13.22
C VAL A 193 -1.61 6.41 -13.84
N LEU A 194 -2.05 6.47 -15.09
CA LEU A 194 -2.43 5.31 -15.91
C LEU A 194 -1.21 4.77 -16.65
N MET A 195 -0.88 3.50 -16.37
CA MET A 195 0.15 2.70 -17.05
C MET A 195 -0.44 1.36 -17.50
N HIS A 196 0.31 0.60 -18.30
CA HIS A 196 -0.09 -0.70 -18.83
C HIS A 196 1.02 -1.74 -18.63
N VAL A 197 0.63 -2.99 -18.39
CA VAL A 197 1.60 -4.09 -18.18
C VAL A 197 2.14 -4.71 -19.47
N GLY A 198 1.40 -4.56 -20.58
CA GLY A 198 1.63 -5.32 -21.82
C GLY A 198 2.99 -5.02 -22.50
N ALA A 199 3.51 -5.99 -23.25
CA ALA A 199 4.85 -5.93 -23.85
C ALA A 199 5.05 -4.79 -24.88
N ALA A 200 3.95 -4.26 -25.44
CA ALA A 200 3.99 -3.09 -26.33
C ALA A 200 4.26 -1.76 -25.58
N SER A 201 4.07 -1.73 -24.26
CA SER A 201 4.31 -0.55 -23.44
C SER A 201 5.74 -0.52 -22.89
N GLN A 202 6.32 0.68 -22.83
CA GLN A 202 7.58 0.93 -22.12
C GLN A 202 7.37 1.39 -20.65
N ASP A 203 6.14 1.32 -20.12
CA ASP A 203 5.85 1.75 -18.75
C ASP A 203 6.72 1.04 -17.70
N ALA A 204 6.93 -0.27 -17.86
CA ALA A 204 7.80 -1.04 -16.95
C ALA A 204 9.25 -0.53 -16.95
N ALA A 205 9.77 -0.13 -18.11
CA ALA A 205 11.11 0.43 -18.23
C ALA A 205 11.20 1.87 -17.67
N ALA A 206 10.12 2.64 -17.77
CA ALA A 206 10.04 3.99 -17.20
C ALA A 206 9.88 3.99 -15.67
N LEU A 207 9.22 2.96 -15.13
CA LEU A 207 8.76 2.90 -13.75
C LEU A 207 9.85 3.22 -12.70
N PRO A 208 11.07 2.63 -12.73
CA PRO A 208 12.09 2.93 -11.72
C PRO A 208 12.49 4.41 -11.70
N GLY A 209 12.83 4.98 -12.86
CA GLY A 209 13.27 6.37 -12.96
C GLY A 209 12.14 7.37 -12.70
N MET A 210 10.91 7.01 -13.04
CA MET A 210 9.72 7.79 -12.69
C MET A 210 9.49 7.83 -11.18
N ILE A 211 9.60 6.70 -10.48
CA ILE A 211 9.51 6.65 -9.01
C ILE A 211 10.60 7.52 -8.40
N ASP A 212 11.86 7.38 -8.81
CA ASP A 212 12.97 8.18 -8.29
C ASP A 212 12.71 9.69 -8.42
N ARG A 213 12.17 10.12 -9.57
CA ARG A 213 11.87 11.53 -9.83
C ARG A 213 10.66 12.04 -9.04
N LEU A 214 9.63 11.22 -8.88
CA LEU A 214 8.46 11.56 -8.06
C LEU A 214 8.86 11.68 -6.58
N GLU A 215 9.63 10.73 -6.05
CA GLU A 215 10.17 10.78 -4.69
C GLU A 215 11.05 12.03 -4.47
N ALA A 216 11.93 12.36 -5.43
CA ALA A 216 12.74 13.58 -5.38
C ALA A 216 11.90 14.87 -5.40
N MET A 217 10.67 14.81 -5.93
CA MET A 217 9.69 15.90 -5.88
C MET A 217 8.85 15.89 -4.60
N GLY A 218 9.14 15.00 -3.65
CA GLY A 218 8.41 14.84 -2.39
C GLY A 218 7.08 14.09 -2.54
N TYR A 219 6.88 13.35 -3.63
CA TYR A 219 5.71 12.48 -3.76
C TYR A 219 5.86 11.20 -2.95
N SER A 220 4.77 10.82 -2.31
CA SER A 220 4.57 9.48 -1.76
C SER A 220 3.54 8.73 -2.61
N PHE A 221 3.37 7.44 -2.34
CA PHE A 221 2.49 6.59 -3.13
C PHE A 221 1.38 5.99 -2.28
N ALA A 222 0.18 5.95 -2.84
CA ALA A 222 -0.98 5.30 -2.26
C ALA A 222 -1.81 4.61 -3.35
N THR A 223 -2.50 3.55 -2.94
CA THR A 223 -3.48 2.84 -3.76
C THR A 223 -4.81 3.60 -3.80
N VAL A 224 -5.66 3.23 -4.75
CA VAL A 224 -7.05 3.71 -4.82
C VAL A 224 -7.82 3.31 -3.56
N GLN A 225 -7.58 2.11 -3.03
CA GLN A 225 -8.23 1.64 -1.82
C GLN A 225 -7.85 2.49 -0.61
N GLU A 226 -6.57 2.78 -0.42
CA GLU A 226 -6.11 3.64 0.68
C GLU A 226 -6.75 5.04 0.60
N PHE A 227 -6.93 5.60 -0.61
CA PHE A 227 -7.68 6.86 -0.77
C PHE A 227 -9.14 6.72 -0.34
N VAL A 228 -9.84 5.73 -0.90
CA VAL A 228 -11.28 5.55 -0.70
C VAL A 228 -11.63 5.25 0.76
N GLU A 229 -10.77 4.52 1.45
CA GLU A 229 -10.93 4.21 2.88
C GLU A 229 -10.51 5.37 3.80
N GLY A 230 -10.00 6.48 3.26
CA GLY A 230 -9.48 7.60 4.04
C GLY A 230 -8.14 7.31 4.72
N ASN A 231 -7.43 6.28 4.27
CA ASN A 231 -6.15 5.79 4.80
C ASN A 231 -4.93 6.48 4.16
N ILE A 232 -5.11 7.55 3.37
CA ILE A 232 -4.04 8.49 3.00
C ILE A 232 -3.89 9.53 4.12
N ALA A 233 -3.68 9.05 5.33
CA ALA A 233 -3.55 9.90 6.50
C ALA A 233 -2.27 10.73 6.37
N THR A 234 -2.44 12.05 6.37
CA THR A 234 -1.35 13.05 6.36
C THR A 234 -0.91 13.35 7.80
N GLU A 235 -1.80 13.05 8.74
CA GLU A 235 -1.58 13.04 10.16
C GLU A 235 -2.38 11.90 10.82
N ARG A 236 -1.85 11.37 11.91
CA ARG A 236 -2.50 10.34 12.72
C ARG A 236 -2.36 10.70 14.18
N TYR A 237 -3.49 10.91 14.84
CA TYR A 237 -3.57 11.11 16.28
C TYR A 237 -3.58 9.76 17.00
N PHE A 238 -2.77 9.64 18.06
CA PHE A 238 -2.68 8.47 18.91
C PHE A 238 -3.26 8.78 20.30
N PRO A 239 -4.51 8.39 20.60
CA PRO A 239 -5.14 8.69 21.89
C PRO A 239 -4.40 8.08 23.09
N GLU A 240 -3.61 7.02 22.87
CA GLU A 240 -2.81 6.35 23.89
C GLU A 240 -1.73 7.27 24.48
N THR A 241 -1.23 8.22 23.69
CA THR A 241 -0.16 9.13 24.10
C THR A 241 -0.52 10.61 23.96
N GLY A 242 -1.62 10.91 23.29
CA GLY A 242 -2.07 12.28 23.03
C GLY A 242 -1.25 13.01 21.96
N PHE A 243 -0.43 12.29 21.19
CA PHE A 243 0.43 12.88 20.16
C PHE A 243 -0.02 12.53 18.75
N THR A 244 0.28 13.44 17.82
CA THR A 244 0.03 13.27 16.39
C THR A 244 1.36 13.01 15.68
N VAL A 245 1.36 12.08 14.73
CA VAL A 245 2.44 11.90 13.77
C VAL A 245 1.95 12.38 12.43
N SER A 246 2.72 13.20 11.73
CA SER A 246 2.31 13.77 10.44
C SER A 246 3.42 13.79 9.40
N GLY A 247 3.06 14.07 8.15
CA GLY A 247 3.99 14.31 7.05
C GLY A 247 5.00 13.16 6.84
N ASN A 248 6.29 13.53 6.71
CA ASN A 248 7.37 12.57 6.49
C ASN A 248 7.49 11.52 7.61
N PHE A 249 7.27 11.91 8.87
CA PHE A 249 7.31 10.96 9.98
C PHE A 249 6.18 9.94 9.92
N LEU A 250 4.95 10.35 9.55
CA LEU A 250 3.84 9.40 9.45
C LEU A 250 4.06 8.44 8.29
N ARG A 251 4.57 8.94 7.16
CA ARG A 251 4.93 8.12 6.01
C ARG A 251 6.00 7.10 6.37
N PHE A 252 7.10 7.53 6.99
CA PHE A 252 8.17 6.65 7.44
C PHE A 252 7.64 5.60 8.43
N TRP A 253 6.82 6.03 9.40
CA TRP A 253 6.22 5.14 10.39
C TRP A 253 5.34 4.08 9.75
N ASN A 254 4.41 4.46 8.86
CA ASN A 254 3.53 3.52 8.16
C ASN A 254 4.32 2.53 7.27
N ARG A 255 5.39 3.01 6.65
CA ARG A 255 6.20 2.25 5.70
C ARG A 255 7.06 1.17 6.36
N PHE A 256 7.73 1.52 7.44
CA PHE A 256 8.84 0.72 7.98
C PHE A 256 8.50 -0.10 9.23
N GLY A 257 7.21 -0.27 9.50
CA GLY A 257 6.73 -1.27 10.47
C GLY A 257 5.96 -0.71 11.66
N GLY A 258 5.59 0.57 11.61
CA GLY A 258 4.57 1.19 12.45
C GLY A 258 4.69 0.86 13.94
N LEU A 259 3.56 0.50 14.54
CA LEU A 259 3.48 0.21 15.97
C LEU A 259 4.39 -0.95 16.41
N PRO A 260 4.52 -2.08 15.68
CA PRO A 260 5.48 -3.13 16.02
C PRO A 260 6.93 -2.66 16.14
N VAL A 261 7.39 -1.82 15.20
CA VAL A 261 8.82 -1.44 15.11
C VAL A 261 9.13 -0.20 15.93
N PHE A 262 8.30 0.85 15.85
CA PHE A 262 8.59 2.16 16.45
C PHE A 262 7.84 2.41 17.76
N GLY A 263 6.70 1.74 17.96
CA GLY A 263 5.79 2.03 19.06
C GLY A 263 5.01 3.33 18.85
N TYR A 264 4.39 3.81 19.93
CA TYR A 264 3.63 5.05 19.91
C TYR A 264 4.53 6.28 19.82
N PRO A 265 4.09 7.40 19.22
CA PRO A 265 4.74 8.69 19.43
C PRO A 265 4.67 9.08 20.90
N ILE A 266 5.75 9.63 21.44
CA ILE A 266 5.85 10.06 22.85
C ILE A 266 6.24 11.53 22.99
N SER A 267 6.25 12.27 21.88
CA SER A 267 6.43 13.72 21.82
C SER A 267 5.68 14.32 20.63
N PRO A 268 5.42 15.64 20.63
CA PRO A 268 5.22 16.36 19.37
C PRO A 268 6.52 16.36 18.54
N PRO A 269 6.48 16.74 17.26
CA PRO A 269 7.70 17.11 16.54
C PRO A 269 8.27 18.43 17.09
N PHE A 270 9.59 18.52 17.26
CA PHE A 270 10.29 19.73 17.71
C PHE A 270 11.72 19.78 17.16
N GLU A 271 12.38 20.93 17.21
CA GLU A 271 13.78 21.05 16.76
C GLU A 271 14.76 20.55 17.82
N GLU A 272 15.68 19.67 17.42
CA GLU A 272 16.82 19.17 18.20
C GLU A 272 18.05 19.18 17.28
N ASP A 273 19.13 19.84 17.70
CA ASP A 273 20.38 19.96 16.94
C ASP A 273 20.23 20.42 15.47
N GLY A 274 19.26 21.31 15.22
CA GLY A 274 18.99 21.87 13.89
C GLY A 274 18.19 20.95 12.96
N MET A 275 17.66 19.84 13.48
CA MET A 275 16.78 18.93 12.76
C MET A 275 15.39 18.93 13.40
N LEU A 276 14.35 18.81 12.60
CA LEU A 276 13.03 18.46 13.12
C LEU A 276 13.10 17.00 13.58
N VAL A 277 12.77 16.72 14.84
CA VAL A 277 12.75 15.38 15.40
C VAL A 277 11.39 15.05 15.99
N GLN A 278 11.05 13.77 16.05
CA GLN A 278 9.94 13.27 16.86
C GLN A 278 10.32 11.97 17.54
N TYR A 279 10.01 11.88 18.83
CA TYR A 279 10.30 10.69 19.62
C TYR A 279 9.12 9.72 19.57
N PHE A 280 9.48 8.45 19.44
CA PHE A 280 8.61 7.29 19.56
C PHE A 280 9.10 6.44 20.72
N GLU A 281 8.31 5.48 21.20
CA GLU A 281 8.73 4.63 22.32
C GLU A 281 10.08 3.95 22.07
N ARG A 282 10.33 3.51 20.83
CA ARG A 282 11.50 2.70 20.48
C ARG A 282 12.56 3.44 19.67
N ASN A 283 12.27 4.64 19.15
CA ASN A 283 13.23 5.37 18.33
C ASN A 283 13.03 6.90 18.34
N ARG A 284 13.99 7.63 17.76
CA ARG A 284 13.90 9.05 17.44
C ARG A 284 13.95 9.20 15.93
N PHE A 285 12.94 9.81 15.34
CA PHE A 285 12.93 10.14 13.92
C PHE A 285 13.55 11.51 13.74
N GLU A 286 14.44 11.64 12.76
CA GLU A 286 15.20 12.86 12.46
C GLU A 286 14.96 13.24 11.01
N LEU A 287 14.37 14.41 10.78
CA LEU A 287 14.16 14.91 9.43
C LEU A 287 15.50 15.42 8.86
N GLN A 288 16.05 14.69 7.88
CA GLN A 288 17.30 15.00 7.19
C GLN A 288 17.06 15.08 5.67
N PRO A 289 16.68 16.26 5.13
CA PRO A 289 16.43 16.43 3.71
C PRO A 289 17.66 16.14 2.85
N GLY A 290 17.53 15.23 1.87
CA GLY A 290 18.55 15.01 0.84
C GLY A 290 19.80 14.20 1.25
N VAL A 291 19.77 13.47 2.37
CA VAL A 291 20.85 12.53 2.74
C VAL A 291 20.62 11.17 2.08
N TRP A 292 21.64 10.64 1.41
CA TRP A 292 21.68 9.28 0.88
C TRP A 292 22.21 8.30 1.95
N PRO A 293 21.74 7.05 2.04
CA PRO A 293 20.63 6.44 1.29
C PRO A 293 19.30 6.74 2.01
N GLU A 294 18.21 6.80 1.25
CA GLU A 294 16.80 6.74 1.69
C GLU A 294 15.94 7.99 1.44
N HIS A 295 15.11 7.82 0.42
CA HIS A 295 14.23 8.74 -0.28
C HIS A 295 13.06 9.33 0.53
N TYR A 296 13.16 9.41 1.87
CA TYR A 296 12.05 9.81 2.75
C TYR A 296 12.34 11.04 3.62
N ASP A 297 13.55 11.60 3.51
CA ASP A 297 14.06 12.69 4.35
C ASP A 297 14.02 12.38 5.86
N VAL A 298 13.88 11.12 6.28
CA VAL A 298 13.84 10.71 7.69
C VAL A 298 14.89 9.65 7.94
N LEU A 299 15.76 9.90 8.90
CA LEU A 299 16.67 8.90 9.45
C LEU A 299 16.29 8.60 10.89
N LEU A 300 16.59 7.39 11.33
CA LEU A 300 16.51 7.05 12.74
C LEU A 300 17.80 7.46 13.44
N GLY A 301 17.63 8.11 14.59
CA GLY A 301 18.73 8.45 15.48
C GLY A 301 19.52 7.21 15.86
N ARG A 302 20.84 7.37 16.07
CA ARG A 302 21.74 6.26 16.40
C ARG A 302 21.64 5.92 17.88
N LEU A 303 20.41 5.79 18.39
CA LEU A 303 20.13 5.60 19.81
C LEU A 303 20.77 4.34 20.38
N GLY A 304 21.01 3.31 19.56
CA GLY A 304 21.76 2.14 20.00
C GLY A 304 23.20 2.49 20.31
N ALA A 305 23.90 3.18 19.40
CA ALA A 305 25.27 3.64 19.63
C ALA A 305 25.35 4.70 20.75
N GLU A 306 24.40 5.64 20.79
CA GLU A 306 24.34 6.70 21.80
C GLU A 306 24.16 6.13 23.22
N LEU A 307 23.21 5.20 23.40
CA LEU A 307 22.90 4.63 24.71
C LEU A 307 23.92 3.58 25.17
N THR A 308 24.75 3.04 24.27
CA THR A 308 25.86 2.13 24.63
C THR A 308 27.22 2.78 24.63
N ALA A 309 27.31 4.11 24.48
CA ALA A 309 28.59 4.81 24.55
C ALA A 309 29.29 4.51 25.89
N GLY A 310 30.56 4.10 25.82
CA GLY A 310 31.36 3.67 26.97
C GLY A 310 31.35 2.17 27.24
N ARG A 311 30.54 1.38 26.53
CA ARG A 311 30.49 -0.09 26.65
C ARG A 311 31.43 -0.82 25.69
N GLU A 312 32.22 -0.12 24.89
CA GLU A 312 33.04 -0.70 23.81
C GLU A 312 34.08 -1.72 24.30
N ASN A 313 34.46 -1.59 25.58
CA ASN A 313 35.40 -2.51 26.22
C ASN A 313 34.72 -3.74 26.83
N GLU A 314 33.39 -3.83 26.86
CA GLU A 314 32.68 -5.02 27.32
C GLU A 314 32.80 -6.15 26.28
N PRO A 315 32.93 -7.43 26.69
CA PRO A 315 33.15 -8.53 25.75
C PRO A 315 32.18 -8.59 24.56
N PRO A 316 30.85 -8.35 24.70
CA PRO A 316 29.94 -8.39 23.57
C PRO A 316 30.13 -7.26 22.55
N PHE A 317 30.67 -6.11 22.95
CA PHE A 317 30.85 -4.93 22.10
C PHE A 317 32.24 -4.84 21.46
N ARG A 318 33.10 -5.82 21.72
CA ARG A 318 34.42 -5.89 21.06
C ARG A 318 34.27 -6.53 19.67
N PRO A 319 34.88 -5.95 18.63
CA PRO A 319 34.90 -6.54 17.30
C PRO A 319 35.44 -7.97 17.30
N VAL A 320 34.86 -8.82 16.47
CA VAL A 320 35.27 -10.21 16.27
C VAL A 320 35.88 -10.40 14.87
N SER A 321 36.72 -11.41 14.74
CA SER A 321 37.30 -11.77 13.44
C SER A 321 36.23 -12.33 12.50
N ALA A 322 36.41 -12.08 11.19
CA ALA A 322 35.56 -12.67 10.16
C ALA A 322 35.62 -14.20 10.22
N THR A 323 34.46 -14.85 10.18
CA THR A 323 34.32 -16.31 10.15
C THR A 323 33.42 -16.73 8.99
N SER A 324 33.77 -17.81 8.30
CA SER A 324 32.89 -18.40 7.28
C SER A 324 31.81 -19.25 7.95
N ASP A 325 30.66 -18.65 8.24
CA ASP A 325 29.48 -19.36 8.74
C ASP A 325 28.27 -18.95 7.90
N ALA A 326 27.61 -19.92 7.26
CA ALA A 326 26.44 -19.66 6.43
C ALA A 326 25.22 -19.17 7.25
N ALA A 327 25.20 -19.41 8.56
CA ALA A 327 24.16 -18.93 9.46
C ALA A 327 24.37 -17.47 9.91
N CYS A 328 25.50 -16.87 9.57
CA CYS A 328 25.88 -15.53 10.02
C CYS A 328 26.32 -14.63 8.86
N THR A 329 26.14 -13.33 9.05
CA THR A 329 26.71 -12.28 8.19
C THR A 329 27.67 -11.47 9.04
N TRP A 330 28.94 -11.38 8.62
CA TRP A 330 29.94 -10.52 9.26
C TRP A 330 29.99 -9.17 8.54
N TYR A 331 29.96 -8.08 9.31
CA TYR A 331 29.99 -6.72 8.80
C TYR A 331 31.36 -6.10 9.07
N ALA A 332 32.05 -5.69 8.01
CA ALA A 332 33.40 -5.15 8.09
C ALA A 332 33.44 -3.77 8.76
N GLU A 333 32.33 -3.03 8.63
CA GLU A 333 32.14 -1.67 9.10
C GLU A 333 32.23 -1.57 10.62
N THR A 334 31.77 -2.61 11.33
CA THR A 334 31.75 -2.67 12.80
C THR A 334 32.54 -3.84 13.36
N GLY A 335 32.88 -4.83 12.54
CA GLY A 335 33.53 -6.07 12.96
C GLY A 335 32.63 -7.01 13.74
N HIS A 336 31.30 -6.86 13.64
CA HIS A 336 30.32 -7.69 14.34
C HIS A 336 29.55 -8.62 13.41
N ARG A 337 28.97 -9.68 14.00
CA ARG A 337 28.20 -10.68 13.27
C ARG A 337 26.72 -10.57 13.58
N LEU A 338 25.89 -10.83 12.58
CA LEU A 338 24.45 -10.98 12.73
C LEU A 338 24.05 -12.39 12.29
N CYS A 339 23.45 -13.15 13.19
CA CYS A 339 23.21 -14.57 12.99
C CYS A 339 21.73 -14.94 13.10
N SER A 340 21.39 -16.08 12.50
CA SER A 340 20.14 -16.83 12.76
C SER A 340 18.87 -15.96 12.84
N GLY A 341 18.14 -16.02 13.96
CA GLY A 341 16.83 -15.40 14.10
C GLY A 341 16.85 -13.88 14.03
N PHE A 342 17.87 -13.22 14.58
CA PHE A 342 18.00 -11.78 14.47
C PHE A 342 18.39 -11.35 13.05
N ARG A 343 19.22 -12.12 12.35
CA ARG A 343 19.54 -11.86 10.93
C ARG A 343 18.30 -11.89 10.06
N ASP A 344 17.53 -12.96 10.17
CA ASP A 344 16.36 -13.17 9.32
C ASP A 344 15.28 -12.10 9.64
N TRP A 345 15.12 -11.74 10.92
CA TRP A 345 14.20 -10.68 11.33
C TRP A 345 14.67 -9.29 10.87
N TRP A 346 15.96 -8.98 11.00
CA TRP A 346 16.57 -7.73 10.55
C TRP A 346 16.32 -7.50 9.05
N TRP A 347 16.55 -8.52 8.21
CA TRP A 347 16.28 -8.44 6.77
C TRP A 347 14.79 -8.23 6.46
N ALA A 348 13.91 -8.90 7.19
CA ALA A 348 12.47 -8.80 6.97
C ALA A 348 11.87 -7.45 7.42
N HIS A 349 12.53 -6.70 8.30
CA HIS A 349 11.98 -5.49 8.93
C HIS A 349 12.77 -4.21 8.61
N GLY A 350 13.48 -4.19 7.48
CA GLY A 350 14.09 -2.99 6.93
C GLY A 350 15.61 -2.91 7.02
N GLY A 351 16.26 -3.91 7.64
CA GLY A 351 17.69 -4.13 7.55
C GLY A 351 18.54 -2.92 7.92
N LEU A 352 19.54 -2.63 7.07
CA LEU A 352 20.57 -1.61 7.31
C LEU A 352 19.95 -0.22 7.49
N THR A 353 18.95 0.08 6.66
CA THR A 353 18.18 1.32 6.67
C THR A 353 17.56 1.60 8.03
N ILE A 354 16.93 0.60 8.64
CA ILE A 354 16.19 0.81 9.90
C ILE A 354 17.08 0.62 11.12
N PHE A 355 17.91 -0.41 11.15
CA PHE A 355 18.60 -0.77 12.39
C PHE A 355 20.07 -0.34 12.41
N GLY A 356 20.65 -0.05 11.24
CA GLY A 356 22.09 0.11 11.09
C GLY A 356 22.85 -1.21 11.24
N PHE A 357 24.16 -1.10 11.34
CA PHE A 357 25.04 -2.25 11.54
C PHE A 357 24.91 -2.82 12.97
N PRO A 358 25.15 -4.13 13.18
CA PRO A 358 25.34 -4.68 14.52
C PRO A 358 26.57 -4.03 15.17
N ILE A 359 26.47 -3.67 16.45
CA ILE A 359 27.55 -3.08 17.26
C ILE A 359 27.88 -3.93 18.50
N SER A 360 27.24 -5.09 18.61
CA SER A 360 27.58 -6.13 19.58
C SER A 360 27.37 -7.51 18.94
N GLU A 361 27.96 -8.53 19.55
CA GLU A 361 27.53 -9.92 19.36
C GLU A 361 26.19 -10.16 20.07
N GLU A 362 25.55 -11.30 19.80
CA GLU A 362 24.43 -11.78 20.60
C GLU A 362 24.91 -12.21 22.00
N PHE A 363 24.24 -11.74 23.05
CA PHE A 363 24.56 -12.12 24.43
C PHE A 363 23.33 -12.10 25.33
N VAL A 364 23.47 -12.61 26.56
CA VAL A 364 22.39 -12.59 27.54
C VAL A 364 22.48 -11.33 28.40
N GLU A 365 21.41 -10.55 28.41
CA GLU A 365 21.24 -9.36 29.25
C GLU A 365 19.81 -9.39 29.81
N ASP A 366 19.67 -9.20 31.12
CA ASP A 366 18.37 -9.27 31.83
C ASP A 366 17.56 -10.56 31.53
N GLY A 367 18.26 -11.68 31.39
CA GLY A 367 17.65 -12.99 31.12
C GLY A 367 17.15 -13.18 29.69
N ARG A 368 17.47 -12.28 28.77
CA ARG A 368 17.09 -12.36 27.34
C ARG A 368 18.33 -12.41 26.45
N ILE A 369 18.22 -13.14 25.34
CA ILE A 369 19.20 -13.01 24.26
C ILE A 369 18.94 -11.68 23.57
N VAL A 370 19.98 -10.87 23.46
CA VAL A 370 19.91 -9.51 22.94
C VAL A 370 21.06 -9.24 22.00
N GLN A 371 20.85 -8.28 21.12
CA GLN A 371 21.92 -7.74 20.28
C GLN A 371 21.68 -6.26 20.04
N TYR A 372 22.76 -5.49 20.06
CA TYR A 372 22.75 -4.05 19.82
C TYR A 372 23.14 -3.77 18.37
N PHE A 373 22.44 -2.80 17.80
CA PHE A 373 22.68 -2.23 16.49
C PHE A 373 22.86 -0.73 16.65
N GLU A 374 23.35 -0.03 15.63
CA GLU A 374 23.56 1.42 15.70
C GLU A 374 22.30 2.19 16.11
N ARG A 375 21.11 1.72 15.71
CA ARG A 375 19.83 2.43 15.91
C ARG A 375 18.81 1.69 16.78
N ALA A 376 19.13 0.48 17.23
CA ALA A 376 18.17 -0.37 17.95
C ALA A 376 18.85 -1.39 18.86
N ARG A 377 18.07 -1.99 19.77
CA ARG A 377 18.44 -3.20 20.49
C ARG A 377 17.32 -4.21 20.37
N PHE A 378 17.65 -5.39 19.83
CA PHE A 378 16.75 -6.51 19.71
C PHE A 378 16.80 -7.37 20.95
N ALA A 379 15.66 -7.92 21.34
CA ALA A 379 15.53 -8.90 22.39
C ALA A 379 14.65 -10.05 21.91
N TRP A 380 15.08 -11.29 22.20
CA TRP A 380 14.40 -12.50 21.77
C TRP A 380 13.32 -12.94 22.78
N TYR A 381 12.12 -13.19 22.27
CA TYR A 381 10.94 -13.64 23.00
C TYR A 381 10.44 -14.96 22.40
N PRO A 382 11.06 -16.11 22.74
CA PRO A 382 10.68 -17.41 22.17
C PRO A 382 9.24 -17.82 22.50
N GLU A 383 8.66 -17.24 23.54
CA GLU A 383 7.27 -17.44 23.94
C GLU A 383 6.24 -16.77 23.01
N ASN A 384 6.68 -15.82 22.18
CA ASN A 384 5.81 -15.10 21.25
C ASN A 384 5.83 -15.75 19.86
N THR A 385 4.73 -15.62 19.13
CA THR A 385 4.67 -16.00 17.71
C THR A 385 5.28 -14.90 16.83
N PRO A 386 5.99 -15.24 15.74
CA PRO A 386 6.43 -14.25 14.76
C PRO A 386 5.29 -13.34 14.27
N PRO A 387 5.54 -12.03 14.02
CA PRO A 387 6.84 -11.35 14.11
C PRO A 387 7.22 -10.85 15.53
N TRP A 388 6.43 -11.17 16.56
CA TRP A 388 6.56 -10.64 17.93
C TRP A 388 7.61 -11.37 18.78
N ASN A 389 8.29 -12.36 18.21
CA ASN A 389 9.39 -13.09 18.84
C ASN A 389 10.71 -12.30 18.86
N VAL A 390 10.78 -11.18 18.15
CA VAL A 390 11.83 -10.16 18.32
C VAL A 390 11.14 -8.85 18.67
N LEU A 391 11.50 -8.26 19.81
CA LEU A 391 10.99 -6.95 20.21
C LEU A 391 12.14 -5.96 20.37
N LEU A 392 11.87 -4.72 19.96
CA LEU A 392 12.81 -3.61 20.11
C LEU A 392 12.65 -2.95 21.49
N SER A 393 13.80 -2.59 22.07
CA SER A 393 13.87 -1.88 23.34
C SER A 393 13.32 -0.45 23.22
N HIS A 394 12.86 0.12 24.34
CA HIS A 394 12.25 1.47 24.37
C HIS A 394 13.31 2.58 24.38
N PHE A 395 14.23 2.55 23.42
CA PHE A 395 15.36 3.48 23.36
C PHE A 395 14.93 4.92 23.10
N GLY A 396 13.87 5.15 22.34
CA GLY A 396 13.32 6.49 22.17
C GLY A 396 12.83 7.06 23.50
N ARG A 397 12.15 6.27 24.34
CA ARG A 397 11.78 6.71 25.69
C ARG A 397 12.99 7.01 26.58
N GLN A 398 13.97 6.11 26.61
CA GLN A 398 15.18 6.32 27.41
C GLN A 398 15.93 7.59 26.99
N ALA A 399 16.07 7.83 25.69
CA ALA A 399 16.72 9.02 25.15
C ALA A 399 15.91 10.29 25.44
N LEU A 400 14.57 10.24 25.33
CA LEU A 400 13.70 11.36 25.68
C LEU A 400 13.81 11.74 27.16
N ASP A 401 13.80 10.74 28.04
CA ASP A 401 13.91 10.91 29.49
C ASP A 401 15.29 11.47 29.87
N ALA A 402 16.37 11.00 29.22
CA ALA A 402 17.72 11.50 29.44
C ALA A 402 17.89 12.98 29.06
N ARG A 403 17.14 13.48 28.07
CA ARG A 403 17.09 14.91 27.71
C ARG A 403 16.23 15.75 28.66
N GLY A 404 15.40 15.12 29.49
CA GLY A 404 14.44 15.81 30.37
C GLY A 404 13.06 16.05 29.75
N GLY A 405 12.69 15.29 28.71
CA GLY A 405 11.37 15.37 28.06
C GLY A 405 11.30 16.32 26.86
N ALA A 406 10.16 16.31 26.17
CA ALA A 406 9.90 17.21 25.03
C ALA A 406 9.81 18.68 25.51
N PRO A 407 10.22 19.66 24.68
CA PRO A 407 9.98 21.07 24.98
C PRO A 407 8.50 21.33 25.27
N HIS A 408 8.23 22.21 26.23
CA HIS A 408 6.87 22.58 26.64
C HIS A 408 6.19 23.51 25.64
#